data_AF-A0A949HTS2-F1
#
_entry.id   AF-A0A949HTS2-F1
#
_cell.length_a   1.000
_cell.length_b   1.000
_cell.length_c   1.000
_cell.angle_alpha   90.00
_cell.angle_beta   90.00
_cell.angle_gamma   90.00
#
_symmetry.space_group_name_H-M   'P 1'
#
loop_
_entity.id
_entity.type
_entity.pdbx_description
1 polymer ?
#
loop_
_entity_poly.entity_id
_entity_poly.type
_entity_poly.pdbx_seq_one_letter_code
_entity_poly.pdbx_strand_id
1 'polypeptide(L)'
;LSEPFLIDNTPPALALQQETIKDGSARIVVSAVDGASVIASASYSLDGKAPVAMRPDDLIFDSTNKTFAIALNGLEKGSHSLLVRARDEAKNAAVLKVNFQVQ
;
A
#
# COMPACT_ATOMS: atom_id res chain seq x y z
N LEU A 1 -20.68 -27.94 -18.40
CA LEU A 1 -19.50 -27.84 -17.51
C LEU A 1 -19.52 -26.46 -16.85
N SER A 2 -19.09 -26.34 -15.60
CA SER A 2 -18.84 -25.04 -14.96
C SER A 2 -17.40 -24.58 -15.23
N GLU A 3 -17.17 -23.28 -15.20
CA GLU A 3 -15.82 -22.71 -15.23
C GLU A 3 -15.13 -22.90 -13.87
N PRO A 4 -13.81 -23.14 -13.85
CA PRO A 4 -13.05 -23.19 -12.60
C PRO A 4 -13.01 -21.81 -11.93
N PHE A 5 -12.90 -21.78 -10.60
CA PHE A 5 -12.70 -20.55 -9.83
C PHE A 5 -11.50 -20.71 -8.88
N LEU A 6 -10.76 -19.63 -8.66
CA LEU A 6 -9.61 -19.59 -7.75
C LEU A 6 -10.09 -19.50 -6.30
N ILE A 7 -9.50 -20.31 -5.42
CA ILE A 7 -9.62 -20.18 -3.96
C ILE A 7 -8.25 -19.80 -3.44
N ASP A 8 -8.17 -18.62 -2.83
CA ASP A 8 -6.96 -18.10 -2.22
C ASP A 8 -7.31 -17.52 -0.85
N ASN A 9 -6.58 -17.95 0.18
CA ASN A 9 -6.77 -17.55 1.58
C ASN A 9 -5.50 -16.87 2.14
N THR A 10 -4.57 -16.47 1.29
CA THR A 10 -3.32 -15.83 1.67
C THR A 10 -3.41 -14.34 1.40
N PRO A 11 -3.31 -13.47 2.42
CA PRO A 11 -3.21 -12.03 2.18
C PRO A 11 -1.91 -11.63 1.48
N PRO A 12 -1.92 -10.51 0.74
CA PRO A 12 -0.70 -9.93 0.20
C PRO A 12 0.34 -9.61 1.29
N ALA A 13 1.61 -9.85 1.00
CA ALA A 13 2.74 -9.37 1.80
C ALA A 13 3.07 -7.91 1.43
N LEU A 14 3.10 -7.01 2.43
CA LEU A 14 3.47 -5.61 2.26
C LEU A 14 4.88 -5.34 2.80
N ALA A 15 5.69 -4.60 2.05
CA ALA A 15 7.05 -4.24 2.47
C ALA A 15 7.40 -2.79 2.11
N LEU A 16 8.05 -2.09 3.05
CA LEU A 16 8.64 -0.78 2.83
C LEU A 16 9.89 -0.93 1.95
N GLN A 17 9.91 -0.26 0.81
CA GLN A 17 11.03 -0.29 -0.15
C GLN A 17 11.92 0.94 0.00
N GLN A 18 11.32 2.11 0.18
CA GLN A 18 12.04 3.36 0.35
C GLN A 18 11.27 4.32 1.25
N GLU A 19 11.99 5.04 2.10
CA GLU A 19 11.48 6.15 2.88
C GLU A 19 12.43 7.34 2.70
N THR A 20 11.87 8.51 2.38
CA THR A 20 12.65 9.74 2.23
C THR A 20 11.85 10.89 2.81
N ILE A 21 12.41 11.56 3.81
CA ILE A 21 11.77 12.68 4.51
C ILE A 21 12.64 13.92 4.31
N LYS A 22 12.03 15.00 3.84
CA LYS A 22 12.74 16.26 3.56
C LYS A 22 11.76 17.42 3.58
N ASP A 23 12.14 18.51 4.26
CA ASP A 23 11.46 19.81 4.20
C ASP A 23 9.92 19.72 4.35
N GLY A 24 9.42 19.09 5.41
CA GLY A 24 7.98 18.94 5.64
C GLY A 24 7.25 18.01 4.66
N SER A 25 8.00 17.18 3.92
CA SER A 25 7.48 16.25 2.93
C SER A 25 8.05 14.85 3.13
N ALA A 26 7.29 13.83 2.77
CA ALA A 26 7.71 12.43 2.80
C ALA A 26 7.37 11.72 1.49
N ARG A 27 8.33 10.96 0.97
CA ARG A 27 8.14 10.00 -0.12
C ARG A 27 8.33 8.60 0.43
N ILE A 28 7.27 7.80 0.39
CA ILE A 28 7.26 6.43 0.90
C ILE A 28 6.91 5.49 -0.26
N VAL A 29 7.75 4.49 -0.50
CA VAL A 29 7.54 3.47 -1.53
C VAL A 29 7.29 2.13 -0.85
N VAL A 30 6.17 1.49 -1.20
CA VAL A 30 5.76 0.19 -0.64
C VAL A 30 5.46 -0.79 -1.77
N SER A 31 5.87 -2.04 -1.60
CA SER A 31 5.46 -3.14 -2.48
C SER A 31 4.37 -3.98 -1.82
N ALA A 32 3.44 -4.51 -2.63
CA ALA A 32 2.49 -5.55 -2.28
C ALA A 32 2.73 -6.78 -3.17
N VAL A 33 2.92 -7.95 -2.57
CA VAL A 33 3.17 -9.20 -3.30
C VAL A 33 2.25 -10.30 -2.81
N ASP A 34 1.59 -10.98 -3.72
CA ASP A 34 0.76 -12.14 -3.48
C ASP A 34 1.28 -13.35 -4.28
N GLY A 35 0.97 -14.56 -3.82
CA GLY A 35 1.37 -15.80 -4.46
C GLY A 35 0.36 -16.32 -5.49
N ALA A 36 -0.93 -16.05 -5.33
CA ALA A 36 -1.97 -16.73 -6.11
C ALA A 36 -2.97 -15.78 -6.79
N SER A 37 -3.37 -14.68 -6.14
CA SER A 37 -4.32 -13.73 -6.72
C SER A 37 -3.69 -12.35 -6.97
N VAL A 38 -4.18 -11.62 -7.97
CA VAL A 38 -3.61 -10.30 -8.30
C VAL A 38 -3.99 -9.28 -7.22
N ILE A 39 -3.14 -8.28 -7.04
CA ILE A 39 -3.45 -7.16 -6.17
C ILE A 39 -4.60 -6.37 -6.80
N ALA A 40 -5.72 -6.24 -6.11
CA ALA A 40 -6.94 -5.62 -6.63
C ALA A 40 -7.12 -4.16 -6.18
N SER A 41 -6.58 -3.79 -5.02
CA SER A 41 -6.67 -2.41 -4.52
C SER A 41 -5.61 -2.11 -3.47
N ALA A 42 -5.28 -0.83 -3.33
CA ALA A 42 -4.46 -0.34 -2.23
C ALA A 42 -4.89 1.06 -1.80
N SER A 43 -4.65 1.39 -0.53
CA SER A 43 -4.99 2.68 0.06
C SER A 43 -4.02 3.02 1.19
N TYR A 44 -3.81 4.30 1.48
CA TYR A 44 -3.09 4.73 2.68
C TYR A 44 -3.95 5.62 3.58
N SER A 45 -3.63 5.65 4.87
CA SER A 45 -4.17 6.60 5.86
C SER A 45 -3.02 7.24 6.60
N LEU A 46 -2.98 8.57 6.61
CA LEU A 46 -1.99 9.36 7.34
C LEU A 46 -2.61 9.84 8.66
N ASP A 47 -1.97 9.53 9.78
CA ASP A 47 -2.35 9.97 11.12
C ASP A 47 -3.81 9.68 11.49
N GLY A 48 -4.33 8.53 11.02
CA GLY A 48 -5.70 8.10 11.29
C GLY A 48 -6.78 8.83 10.49
N LYS A 49 -6.41 9.67 9.51
CA LYS A 49 -7.35 10.31 8.58
C LYS A 49 -8.02 9.30 7.65
N ALA A 50 -9.06 9.73 6.94
CA ALA A 50 -9.77 8.90 5.98
C ALA A 50 -8.80 8.26 4.95
N PRO A 51 -8.96 6.98 4.61
CA PRO A 51 -8.10 6.32 3.64
C PRO A 51 -8.17 6.97 2.24
N VAL A 52 -7.01 7.15 1.62
CA VAL A 52 -6.85 7.64 0.25
C VAL A 52 -6.50 6.46 -0.64
N ALA A 53 -7.25 6.26 -1.72
CA ALA A 53 -6.96 5.21 -2.69
C ALA A 53 -5.64 5.48 -3.41
N MET A 54 -4.86 4.43 -3.65
CA MET A 54 -3.61 4.49 -4.39
C MET A 54 -3.75 3.84 -5.75
N ARG A 55 -2.95 4.30 -6.71
CA ARG A 55 -2.67 3.55 -7.93
C ARG A 55 -1.26 2.97 -7.86
N PRO A 56 -1.03 1.80 -8.48
CA PRO A 56 0.31 1.31 -8.72
C PRO A 56 1.10 2.32 -9.57
N ASP A 57 2.41 2.21 -9.53
CA ASP A 57 3.33 2.99 -10.36
C ASP A 57 3.11 2.79 -11.87
N ASP A 58 2.71 1.58 -12.28
CA ASP A 58 2.30 1.24 -13.65
C ASP A 58 0.83 1.56 -13.96
N LEU A 59 0.09 2.14 -13.00
CA LEU A 59 -1.30 2.61 -13.10
C LEU A 59 -2.38 1.54 -13.25
N ILE A 60 -2.05 0.25 -13.25
CA ILE A 60 -3.01 -0.85 -13.48
C ILE A 60 -2.89 -1.96 -12.43
N PHE A 61 -3.99 -2.61 -12.08
CA PHE A 61 -4.04 -3.72 -11.14
C PHE A 61 -4.21 -5.04 -11.92
N ASP A 62 -3.13 -5.59 -12.46
CA ASP A 62 -3.15 -6.74 -13.39
C ASP A 62 -2.15 -7.85 -13.02
N SER A 63 -1.50 -7.75 -11.86
CA SER A 63 -0.48 -8.71 -11.44
C SER A 63 -0.46 -8.93 -9.93
N THR A 64 0.21 -10.00 -9.51
CA THR A 64 0.39 -10.36 -8.09
C THR A 64 1.46 -9.51 -7.40
N ASN A 65 2.12 -8.59 -8.10
CA ASN A 65 3.15 -7.72 -7.53
C ASN A 65 2.93 -6.27 -7.97
N LYS A 66 2.71 -5.38 -7.01
CA LYS A 66 2.52 -3.95 -7.28
C LYS A 66 3.36 -3.09 -6.35
N THR A 67 3.89 -2.00 -6.91
CA THR A 67 4.61 -0.97 -6.16
C THR A 67 3.81 0.31 -6.12
N PHE A 68 3.81 0.99 -4.97
CA PHE A 68 3.06 2.20 -4.71
C PHE A 68 4.00 3.29 -4.20
N ALA A 69 4.01 4.43 -4.88
CA ALA A 69 4.75 5.61 -4.45
C ALA A 69 3.79 6.65 -3.84
N ILE A 70 3.99 6.95 -2.56
CA ILE A 70 3.16 7.86 -1.78
C ILE A 70 3.94 9.14 -1.56
N ALA A 71 3.39 10.26 -2.01
CA ALA A 71 3.95 11.59 -1.81
C ALA A 71 3.06 12.38 -0.83
N LEU A 72 3.63 12.72 0.32
CA LEU A 72 2.98 13.49 1.37
C LEU A 72 3.70 14.84 1.49
N ASN A 73 2.93 15.93 1.47
CA ASN A 73 3.46 17.30 1.54
C ASN A 73 2.73 18.06 2.66
N GLY A 74 3.35 19.13 3.16
CA GLY A 74 2.74 20.00 4.17
C GLY A 74 2.56 19.28 5.51
N LEU A 75 3.50 18.39 5.85
CA LEU A 75 3.53 17.71 7.13
C LEU A 75 4.04 18.66 8.21
N GLU A 76 3.39 18.61 9.37
CA GLU A 76 3.85 19.32 10.55
C GLU A 76 5.16 18.69 11.08
N LYS A 77 5.91 19.42 11.90
CA LYS A 77 7.08 18.84 12.56
C LYS A 77 6.62 17.84 13.62
N GLY A 78 7.28 16.68 13.69
CA GLY A 78 6.99 15.66 14.69
C GLY A 78 6.81 14.26 14.10
N SER A 79 6.19 13.40 14.89
CA SER A 79 5.95 11.99 14.54
C SER A 79 4.67 11.82 13.73
N HIS A 80 4.77 11.08 12.64
CA HIS A 80 3.64 10.71 11.79
C HIS A 80 3.54 9.18 11.66
N SER A 81 2.33 8.70 11.42
CA SER A 81 2.02 7.29 11.19
C SER A 81 1.27 7.13 9.88
N LEU A 82 1.87 6.40 8.94
CA LEU A 82 1.24 5.99 7.70
C LEU A 82 0.79 4.53 7.81
N LEU A 83 -0.50 4.28 7.60
CA LEU A 83 -1.04 2.94 7.42
C LEU A 83 -1.24 2.71 5.93
N VAL A 84 -0.62 1.66 5.39
CA VAL A 84 -0.78 1.22 4.01
C VAL A 84 -1.55 -0.09 4.02
N ARG A 85 -2.63 -0.17 3.24
CA ARG A 85 -3.46 -1.37 3.11
C ARG A 85 -3.49 -1.80 1.65
N ALA A 86 -3.36 -3.10 1.41
CA ALA A 86 -3.61 -3.72 0.11
C ALA A 86 -4.62 -4.87 0.26
N ARG A 87 -5.31 -5.17 -0.84
CA ARG A 87 -6.24 -6.29 -0.96
C ARG A 87 -6.06 -6.96 -2.31
N ASP A 88 -6.13 -8.28 -2.33
CA ASP A 88 -6.14 -9.08 -3.54
C ASP A 88 -7.56 -9.24 -4.14
N GLU A 89 -7.67 -9.95 -5.26
CA GLU A 89 -8.96 -10.29 -5.88
C GLU A 89 -9.76 -11.32 -5.08
N ALA A 90 -9.09 -12.22 -4.35
CA ALA A 90 -9.71 -13.18 -3.45
C ALA A 90 -10.27 -12.57 -2.16
N LYS A 91 -10.14 -11.24 -2.03
CA LYS A 91 -10.62 -10.39 -0.94
C LYS A 91 -9.81 -10.45 0.35
N ASN A 92 -8.66 -11.10 0.38
CA ASN A 92 -7.73 -11.07 1.50
C ASN A 92 -7.05 -9.70 1.58
N ALA A 93 -6.74 -9.24 2.79
CA ALA A 93 -6.20 -7.90 3.00
C ALA A 93 -5.06 -7.92 4.03
N ALA A 94 -4.07 -7.05 3.79
CA ALA A 94 -2.96 -6.81 4.71
C ALA A 94 -2.78 -5.32 4.98
N VAL A 95 -2.19 -4.99 6.13
CA VAL A 95 -1.86 -3.63 6.55
C VAL A 95 -0.41 -3.55 6.99
N LEU A 96 0.32 -2.56 6.48
CA LEU A 96 1.65 -2.18 6.91
C LEU A 96 1.57 -0.83 7.62
N LYS A 97 2.21 -0.72 8.79
CA LYS A 97 2.36 0.55 9.51
C LYS A 97 3.79 1.06 9.36
N VAL A 98 3.94 2.29 8.91
CA VAL A 98 5.22 3.01 8.78
C VAL A 98 5.16 4.23 9.68
N ASN A 99 6.07 4.32 10.66
CA ASN A 99 6.21 5.49 11.51
C ASN A 99 7.44 6.27 11.07
N PHE A 100 7.30 7.59 10.94
CA PHE A 100 8.38 8.44 10.47
C PHE A 100 8.35 9.81 11.17
N GLN A 101 9.46 10.54 11.15
CA GLN A 101 9.58 11.85 11.80
C GLN A 101 9.98 12.96 10.85
N VAL A 102 9.28 14.09 10.94
CA VAL A 102 9.55 15.31 10.19
C VAL A 102 10.24 16.31 11.12
N GLN A 103 11.38 16.85 10.67
CA GLN A 103 12.24 17.77 11.44
C GLN A 103 11.93 19.25 11.18
#